data_AF-A0A671NJE9-F1
#
_entry.id   AF-A0A671NJE9-F1
#
_cell.length_a   1.000
_cell.length_b   1.000
_cell.length_c   1.000
_cell.angle_alpha   90.00
_cell.angle_beta   90.00
_cell.angle_gamma   90.00
#
_symmetry.space_group_name_H-M   'P 1'
#
loop_
_entity.id
_entity.type
_entity.pdbx_description
1 polymer ?
#
loop_
_entity_poly.entity_id
_entity_poly.type
_entity_poly.pdbx_seq_one_letter_code
_entity_poly.pdbx_strand_id
1 'polypeptide(L)'
;CFHLIVKLHCCVSLWSVGDDLRVCAPQRTCCNAEMEENFSQRSSRDFEKLMDDTSEELRDAFMTGHKRFDEFFLELLENTERSLNEMFLRTYGKPYLQNAEVFQGLFAELKRYYTGGNVNLEEMLNDFWMRLLERMFQLLNSQYLITEDYLECIGKYMEQLKPFGDVPKKLKSQVTRAFIAARTFVQGLMVGREVANRVSKVTMSSACISGFTKMLYCSYCQGLFTLKPCNNYCLNVMKGCLANQADLDPEWSKYIGKSLFIPQTK
;
A
#
# COMPACT_ATOMS: atom_id res chain seq x y z
N CYS A 1 1.05 24.51 -31.41
CA CYS A 1 0.13 24.88 -32.50
C CYS A 1 -1.11 25.62 -32.01
N PHE A 2 -1.93 25.05 -31.11
CA PHE A 2 -3.21 25.66 -30.70
C PHE A 2 -3.12 27.08 -30.11
N HIS A 3 -2.18 27.33 -29.18
CA HIS A 3 -1.90 28.69 -28.66
C HIS A 3 -1.50 29.69 -29.74
N LEU A 4 -0.87 29.22 -30.82
CA LEU A 4 -0.46 30.05 -31.94
C LEU A 4 -1.65 30.43 -32.82
N ILE A 5 -2.56 29.47 -33.05
CA ILE A 5 -3.81 29.66 -33.81
C ILE A 5 -4.67 30.73 -33.13
N VAL A 6 -4.85 30.64 -31.80
CA VAL A 6 -5.63 31.64 -31.04
C VAL A 6 -4.94 33.00 -31.10
N LYS A 7 -3.61 33.07 -30.94
CA LYS A 7 -2.85 34.31 -31.09
C LYS A 7 -3.03 34.95 -32.48
N LEU A 8 -2.94 34.14 -33.54
CA LEU A 8 -3.15 34.59 -34.92
C LEU A 8 -4.58 35.10 -35.11
N HIS A 9 -5.58 34.35 -34.62
CA HIS A 9 -7.00 34.72 -34.73
C HIS A 9 -7.32 36.05 -34.03
N CYS A 10 -6.80 36.26 -32.81
CA CYS A 10 -6.95 37.52 -32.09
C CYS A 10 -6.17 38.68 -32.75
N CYS A 11 -5.02 38.40 -33.38
CA CYS A 11 -4.19 39.41 -34.06
C CYS A 11 -4.82 39.91 -35.38
N VAL A 12 -5.54 39.04 -36.10
CA VAL A 12 -6.28 39.39 -37.33
C VAL A 12 -7.57 40.18 -37.03
N SER A 13 -7.77 40.62 -35.77
CA SER A 13 -8.90 41.46 -35.34
C SER A 13 -10.29 40.83 -35.56
N LEU A 14 -10.38 39.50 -35.63
CA LEU A 14 -11.64 38.73 -35.68
C LEU A 14 -12.30 38.67 -34.30
N TRP A 15 -12.72 39.83 -33.80
CA TRP A 15 -13.44 39.93 -32.53
C TRP A 15 -14.94 39.78 -32.75
N SER A 16 -15.57 38.90 -31.99
CA SER A 16 -17.01 38.67 -31.98
C SER A 16 -17.60 38.90 -30.59
N VAL A 17 -18.94 38.94 -30.54
CA VAL A 17 -19.69 38.83 -29.28
C VAL A 17 -19.68 37.35 -28.89
N GLY A 18 -19.33 37.03 -27.64
CA GLY A 18 -19.15 35.65 -27.16
C GLY A 18 -20.44 34.98 -26.68
N ASP A 19 -21.58 35.22 -27.34
CA ASP A 19 -22.88 34.69 -26.94
C ASP A 19 -22.98 33.16 -27.07
N ASP A 20 -22.10 32.55 -27.89
CA ASP A 20 -21.97 31.12 -28.11
C ASP A 20 -21.06 30.40 -27.09
N LEU A 21 -20.34 31.16 -26.25
CA LEU A 21 -19.38 30.64 -25.28
C LEU A 21 -20.06 30.31 -23.95
N ARG A 22 -19.76 29.13 -23.41
CA ARG A 22 -20.39 28.60 -22.18
C ARG A 22 -19.57 28.90 -20.92
N VAL A 23 -18.27 29.11 -21.04
CA VAL A 23 -17.32 29.23 -19.91
C VAL A 23 -16.67 30.60 -19.90
N CYS A 24 -16.07 30.97 -21.02
CA CYS A 24 -15.49 32.28 -21.26
C CYS A 24 -16.60 33.19 -21.76
N ALA A 25 -17.23 33.97 -20.88
CA ALA A 25 -18.22 34.96 -21.29
C ALA A 25 -17.67 36.41 -21.33
N PRO A 26 -16.79 36.81 -22.28
CA PRO A 26 -16.50 38.22 -22.49
C PRO A 26 -17.56 38.90 -23.37
N GLN A 27 -17.79 40.20 -23.14
CA GLN A 27 -18.54 41.06 -24.06
C GLN A 27 -17.87 41.17 -25.45
N ARG A 28 -16.54 40.94 -25.53
CA ARG A 28 -15.75 40.92 -26.77
C ARG A 28 -14.69 39.83 -26.69
N THR A 29 -14.78 38.82 -27.56
CA THR A 29 -13.94 37.62 -27.57
C THR A 29 -13.29 37.41 -28.93
N CYS A 30 -12.16 36.73 -28.98
CA CYS A 30 -11.56 36.21 -30.21
C CYS A 30 -11.56 34.67 -30.28
N CYS A 31 -12.30 34.01 -29.38
CA CYS A 31 -12.54 32.56 -29.40
C CYS A 31 -13.95 32.26 -29.91
N ASN A 32 -14.08 31.14 -30.64
CA ASN A 32 -15.37 30.51 -30.95
C ASN A 32 -15.63 29.29 -30.04
N ALA A 33 -16.83 28.70 -30.13
CA ALA A 33 -17.19 27.51 -29.35
C ALA A 33 -16.21 26.34 -29.50
N GLU A 34 -15.69 26.07 -30.70
CA GLU A 34 -14.70 24.99 -30.93
C GLU A 34 -13.38 25.28 -30.19
N MET A 35 -12.94 26.53 -30.17
CA MET A 35 -11.74 26.92 -29.44
C MET A 35 -11.92 26.76 -27.93
N GLU A 36 -13.09 27.12 -27.40
CA GLU A 36 -13.44 26.95 -25.98
C GLU A 36 -13.52 25.47 -25.59
N GLU A 37 -14.10 24.63 -26.45
CA GLU A 37 -14.14 23.18 -26.22
C GLU A 37 -12.73 22.58 -26.16
N ASN A 38 -11.86 22.96 -27.10
CA ASN A 38 -10.45 22.54 -27.09
C ASN A 38 -9.70 23.01 -25.84
N PHE A 39 -9.96 24.23 -25.36
CA PHE A 39 -9.42 24.70 -24.09
C PHE A 39 -9.93 23.91 -22.89
N SER A 40 -11.20 23.48 -22.93
CA SER A 40 -11.78 22.64 -21.88
C SER A 40 -11.16 21.25 -21.85
N GLN A 41 -10.98 20.61 -23.01
CA GLN A 41 -10.29 19.32 -23.11
C GLN A 41 -8.84 19.43 -22.64
N ARG A 42 -8.15 20.52 -22.99
CA ARG A 42 -6.77 20.75 -22.58
C ARG A 42 -6.67 21.01 -21.07
N SER A 43 -7.61 21.75 -20.50
CA SER A 43 -7.71 21.98 -19.05
C SER A 43 -7.78 20.68 -18.27
N SER A 44 -8.58 19.72 -18.75
CA SER A 44 -8.64 18.38 -18.15
C SER A 44 -7.29 17.67 -18.19
N ARG A 45 -6.62 17.64 -19.34
CA ARG A 45 -5.31 16.99 -19.48
C ARG A 45 -4.21 17.65 -18.63
N ASP A 46 -4.20 18.97 -18.55
CA ASP A 46 -3.21 19.70 -17.76
C ASP A 46 -3.41 19.44 -16.26
N PHE A 47 -4.66 19.35 -15.80
CA PHE A 47 -4.98 18.98 -14.43
C PHE A 47 -4.60 17.53 -14.12
N GLU A 48 -4.98 16.58 -14.99
CA GLU A 48 -4.61 15.16 -14.86
C GLU A 48 -3.09 14.99 -14.75
N LYS A 49 -2.35 15.69 -15.62
CA LYS A 49 -0.88 15.69 -15.57
C LYS A 49 -0.36 16.27 -14.26
N LEU A 50 -0.89 17.41 -13.80
CA LEU A 50 -0.48 18.01 -12.53
C LEU A 50 -0.71 17.07 -11.35
N MET A 51 -1.83 16.36 -11.35
CA MET A 51 -2.15 15.37 -10.31
C MET A 51 -1.22 14.17 -10.36
N ASP A 52 -0.91 13.66 -11.55
CA ASP A 52 0.04 12.55 -11.72
C ASP A 52 1.43 12.96 -11.23
N ASP A 53 1.96 14.08 -11.72
CA ASP A 53 3.28 14.63 -11.36
C ASP A 53 3.38 14.89 -9.85
N THR A 54 2.35 15.50 -9.23
CA THR A 54 2.36 15.81 -7.79
C THR A 54 2.24 14.56 -6.90
N SER A 55 1.63 13.49 -7.42
CA SER A 55 1.43 12.24 -6.69
C SER A 55 2.56 11.22 -6.85
N GLU A 56 3.48 11.45 -7.81
CA GLU A 56 4.53 10.51 -8.19
C GLU A 56 5.42 10.13 -7.00
N GLU A 57 5.95 11.12 -6.29
CA GLU A 57 6.82 10.88 -5.12
C GLU A 57 6.11 10.07 -4.03
N LEU A 58 4.83 10.34 -3.78
CA LEU A 58 4.04 9.63 -2.78
C LEU A 58 3.84 8.17 -3.19
N ARG A 59 3.47 7.93 -4.45
CA ARG A 59 3.27 6.59 -5.01
C ARG A 59 4.57 5.77 -4.96
N ASP A 60 5.69 6.40 -5.31
CA ASP A 60 7.01 5.78 -5.31
C ASP A 60 7.51 5.46 -3.91
N ALA A 61 7.24 6.33 -2.93
CA ALA A 61 7.53 6.08 -1.53
C ALA A 61 6.81 4.84 -1.00
N PHE A 62 5.50 4.68 -1.28
CA PHE A 62 4.77 3.48 -0.87
C PHE A 62 5.23 2.23 -1.62
N MET A 63 5.49 2.32 -2.93
CA MET A 63 5.97 1.19 -3.72
C MET A 63 7.34 0.70 -3.24
N THR A 64 8.27 1.62 -3.04
CA THR A 64 9.63 1.32 -2.58
C THR A 64 9.61 0.81 -1.14
N GLY A 65 8.81 1.43 -0.28
CA GLY A 65 8.61 0.99 1.09
C GLY A 65 8.06 -0.43 1.15
N HIS A 66 6.97 -0.71 0.43
CA HIS A 66 6.37 -2.04 0.37
C HIS A 66 7.42 -3.08 -0.06
N LYS A 67 8.09 -2.83 -1.19
CA LYS A 67 9.09 -3.76 -1.74
C LYS A 67 10.21 -4.04 -0.74
N ARG A 68 10.79 -2.99 -0.15
CA ARG A 68 11.92 -3.12 0.78
C ARG A 68 11.56 -3.90 2.04
N PHE A 69 10.38 -3.63 2.62
CA PHE A 69 9.96 -4.33 3.83
C PHE A 69 9.53 -5.78 3.55
N ASP A 70 8.92 -6.02 2.40
CA ASP A 70 8.54 -7.37 1.98
C ASP A 70 9.76 -8.26 1.75
N GLU A 71 10.73 -7.76 0.97
CA GLU A 71 12.01 -8.44 0.75
C GLU A 71 12.75 -8.69 2.07
N PHE A 72 12.87 -7.67 2.93
CA PHE A 72 13.54 -7.79 4.22
C PHE A 72 12.92 -8.89 5.10
N PHE A 73 11.59 -8.94 5.22
CA PHE A 73 10.95 -9.89 6.12
C PHE A 73 11.05 -11.33 5.58
N LEU A 74 10.92 -11.52 4.28
CA LEU A 74 11.09 -12.83 3.64
C LEU A 74 12.53 -13.34 3.76
N GLU A 75 13.52 -12.47 3.52
CA GLU A 75 14.93 -12.81 3.72
C GLU A 75 15.24 -13.12 5.19
N LEU A 76 14.65 -12.39 6.14
CA LEU A 76 14.80 -12.66 7.57
C LEU A 76 14.30 -14.07 7.91
N LEU A 77 13.16 -14.50 7.37
CA LEU A 77 12.63 -15.85 7.57
C LEU A 77 13.54 -16.92 6.99
N GLU A 78 13.97 -16.74 5.74
CA GLU A 78 14.84 -17.71 5.06
C GLU A 78 16.19 -17.84 5.75
N ASN A 79 16.79 -16.72 6.16
CA ASN A 79 18.06 -16.73 6.89
C ASN A 79 17.91 -17.35 8.28
N THR A 80 16.77 -17.14 8.96
CA THR A 80 16.49 -17.77 10.26
C THR A 80 16.33 -19.28 10.11
N GLU A 81 15.61 -19.75 9.10
CA GLU A 81 15.45 -21.17 8.79
C GLU A 81 16.80 -21.83 8.49
N ARG A 82 17.61 -21.20 7.61
CA ARG A 82 18.94 -21.67 7.25
C ARG A 82 19.87 -21.76 8.46
N SER A 83 19.92 -20.70 9.26
CA SER A 83 20.74 -20.64 10.47
C SER A 83 20.34 -21.70 11.50
N LEU A 84 19.03 -21.91 11.69
CA LEU A 84 18.52 -22.97 12.57
C LEU A 84 18.95 -24.34 12.05
N ASN A 85 18.76 -24.59 10.75
CA ASN A 85 19.10 -25.87 10.13
C ASN A 85 20.60 -26.19 10.25
N GLU A 86 21.47 -25.22 9.96
CA GLU A 86 22.93 -25.38 10.10
C GLU A 86 23.33 -25.65 11.55
N MET A 87 22.77 -24.90 12.50
CA MET A 87 23.08 -25.06 13.91
C MET A 87 22.60 -26.43 14.43
N PHE A 88 21.38 -26.84 14.09
CA PHE A 88 20.78 -28.08 14.56
C PHE A 88 21.44 -29.30 13.92
N LEU A 89 21.82 -29.20 12.64
CA LEU A 89 22.61 -30.22 11.98
C LEU A 89 23.96 -30.44 12.68
N ARG A 90 24.65 -29.35 13.03
CA ARG A 90 25.93 -29.43 13.74
C ARG A 90 25.80 -29.99 15.16
N THR A 91 24.74 -29.61 15.89
CA THR A 91 24.56 -30.00 17.30
C THR A 91 23.95 -31.38 17.47
N TYR A 92 22.95 -31.74 16.66
CA TYR A 92 22.15 -32.95 16.82
C TYR A 92 22.38 -33.99 15.71
N GLY A 93 22.96 -33.62 14.58
CA GLY A 93 23.32 -34.56 13.51
C GLY A 93 22.14 -35.34 12.94
N LYS A 94 22.28 -36.67 12.87
CA LYS A 94 21.32 -37.59 12.23
C LYS A 94 19.92 -37.56 12.85
N PRO A 95 19.74 -37.57 14.19
CA PRO A 95 18.42 -37.38 14.82
C PRO A 95 17.64 -36.17 14.30
N TYR A 96 18.30 -35.03 14.10
CA TYR A 96 17.67 -33.85 13.52
C TYR A 96 17.36 -34.04 12.03
N LEU A 97 18.31 -34.51 11.23
CA LEU A 97 18.10 -34.74 9.79
C LEU A 97 16.87 -35.61 9.50
N GLN A 98 16.64 -36.64 10.33
CA GLN A 98 15.49 -37.55 10.19
C GLN A 98 14.15 -36.92 10.57
N ASN A 99 14.15 -35.78 11.26
CA ASN A 99 12.96 -35.10 11.75
C ASN A 99 12.90 -33.62 11.30
N ALA A 100 13.76 -33.21 10.35
CA ALA A 100 13.88 -31.83 9.91
C ALA A 100 12.58 -31.30 9.30
N GLU A 101 11.73 -32.19 8.78
CA GLU A 101 10.40 -31.88 8.25
C GLU A 101 9.52 -31.12 9.25
N VAL A 102 9.67 -31.35 10.56
CA VAL A 102 8.88 -30.67 11.60
C VAL A 102 9.21 -29.18 11.63
N PHE A 103 10.48 -28.83 11.47
CA PHE A 103 10.95 -27.44 11.47
C PHE A 103 10.70 -26.77 10.11
N GLN A 104 10.93 -27.49 9.01
CA GLN A 104 10.62 -26.99 7.67
C GLN A 104 9.13 -26.67 7.51
N GLY A 105 8.26 -27.53 8.05
CA GLY A 105 6.81 -27.30 8.08
C GLY A 105 6.43 -26.02 8.87
N LEU A 106 7.08 -25.78 10.01
CA LEU A 106 6.90 -24.54 10.77
C LEU A 106 7.24 -23.29 9.93
N PHE A 107 8.43 -23.26 9.30
CA PHE A 107 8.83 -22.11 8.49
C PHE A 107 7.95 -21.93 7.24
N ALA A 108 7.51 -23.04 6.62
CA ALA A 108 6.58 -23.00 5.50
C ALA A 108 5.24 -22.36 5.89
N GLU A 109 4.67 -22.74 7.04
CA GLU A 109 3.41 -22.15 7.53
C GLU A 109 3.58 -20.70 8.00
N LEU A 110 4.72 -20.34 8.61
CA LEU A 110 5.05 -18.95 8.93
C LEU A 110 5.12 -18.08 7.66
N LYS A 111 5.78 -18.57 6.61
CA LYS A 111 5.84 -17.89 5.30
C LYS A 111 4.46 -17.79 4.67
N ARG A 112 3.66 -18.86 4.70
CA ARG A 112 2.28 -18.87 4.21
C ARG A 112 1.38 -17.90 4.96
N TYR A 113 1.51 -17.80 6.29
CA TYR A 113 0.79 -16.80 7.07
C TYR A 113 1.17 -15.38 6.60
N TYR A 114 2.46 -15.11 6.46
CA TYR A 114 2.94 -13.79 6.06
C TYR A 114 2.43 -13.38 4.66
N THR A 115 2.50 -14.28 3.67
CA THR A 115 2.10 -14.00 2.27
C THR A 115 0.60 -13.94 2.03
N GLY A 116 -0.22 -14.05 3.07
CA GLY A 116 -1.67 -13.86 2.96
C GLY A 116 -2.53 -15.10 3.16
N GLY A 117 -1.91 -16.26 3.41
CA GLY A 117 -2.64 -17.51 3.65
C GLY A 117 -3.57 -17.45 4.86
N ASN A 118 -4.66 -18.21 4.78
CA ASN A 118 -5.57 -18.43 5.91
C ASN A 118 -4.90 -19.43 6.87
N VAL A 119 -4.16 -18.91 7.84
CA VAL A 119 -3.40 -19.68 8.84
C VAL A 119 -3.67 -19.06 10.21
N ASN A 120 -4.03 -19.90 11.18
CA ASN A 120 -4.10 -19.49 12.58
C ASN A 120 -2.72 -19.71 13.22
N LEU A 121 -1.99 -18.62 13.49
CA LEU A 121 -0.63 -18.70 14.05
C LEU A 121 -0.58 -19.43 15.39
N GLU A 122 -1.59 -19.23 16.25
CA GLU A 122 -1.57 -19.86 17.57
C GLU A 122 -1.75 -21.37 17.48
N GLU A 123 -2.70 -21.81 16.66
CA GLU A 123 -2.97 -23.22 16.40
C GLU A 123 -1.77 -23.90 15.76
N MET A 124 -1.22 -23.30 14.68
CA MET A 124 -0.04 -23.83 14.00
C MET A 124 1.17 -23.96 14.93
N LEU A 125 1.39 -22.99 15.82
CA LEU A 125 2.48 -23.07 16.80
C LEU A 125 2.22 -24.15 17.85
N ASN A 126 0.98 -24.30 18.33
CA ASN A 126 0.62 -25.39 19.25
C ASN A 126 0.84 -26.76 18.59
N ASP A 127 0.43 -26.92 17.32
CA ASP A 127 0.61 -28.15 16.55
C ASP A 127 2.09 -28.48 16.34
N PHE A 128 2.92 -27.48 16.04
CA PHE A 128 4.38 -27.64 15.94
C PHE A 128 4.95 -28.22 17.25
N TRP A 129 4.58 -27.64 18.39
CA TRP A 129 5.08 -28.08 19.69
C TRP A 129 4.60 -29.48 20.06
N MET A 130 3.35 -29.81 19.74
CA MET A 130 2.78 -31.15 19.97
C MET A 130 3.53 -32.20 19.13
N ARG A 131 3.69 -31.97 17.83
CA ARG A 131 4.45 -32.86 16.94
C ARG A 131 5.92 -33.00 17.38
N LEU A 132 6.54 -31.90 17.80
CA LEU A 132 7.91 -31.94 18.30
C LEU A 132 8.03 -32.78 19.58
N LEU A 133 7.06 -32.66 20.50
CA LEU A 133 7.02 -33.47 21.71
C LEU A 133 6.92 -34.96 21.39
N GLU A 134 6.02 -35.35 20.50
CA GLU A 134 5.84 -36.75 20.09
C GLU A 134 7.13 -37.33 19.50
N ARG A 135 7.77 -36.60 18.55
CA ARG A 135 9.04 -37.02 17.94
C ARG A 135 10.15 -37.13 18.97
N MET A 136 10.31 -36.14 19.84
CA MET A 136 11.35 -36.16 20.87
C MET A 136 11.12 -37.28 21.89
N PHE A 137 9.86 -37.53 22.27
CA PHE A 137 9.51 -38.59 23.20
C PHE A 137 9.87 -39.96 22.62
N GLN A 138 9.54 -40.22 21.36
CA GLN A 138 9.93 -41.43 20.64
C GLN A 138 11.45 -41.60 20.54
N LEU A 139 12.19 -40.52 20.23
CA LEU A 139 13.65 -40.57 20.11
C LEU A 139 14.33 -40.88 21.45
N LEU A 140 13.85 -40.28 22.55
CA LEU A 140 14.42 -40.47 23.89
C LEU A 140 14.06 -41.83 24.49
N ASN A 141 12.96 -42.45 24.05
CA ASN A 141 12.41 -43.69 24.60
C ASN A 141 12.35 -44.80 23.55
N SER A 142 13.31 -44.85 22.63
CA SER A 142 13.34 -45.76 21.48
C SER A 142 13.34 -47.26 21.83
N GLN A 143 13.63 -47.60 23.08
CA GLN A 143 13.58 -48.96 23.62
C GLN A 143 12.15 -49.47 23.90
N TYR A 144 11.16 -48.57 23.92
CA TYR A 144 9.76 -48.91 24.19
C TYR A 144 8.92 -48.85 22.92
N LEU A 145 7.93 -49.74 22.81
CA LEU A 145 6.88 -49.64 21.80
C LEU A 145 5.87 -48.57 22.24
N ILE A 146 5.96 -47.38 21.65
CA ILE A 146 5.08 -46.26 21.97
C ILE A 146 3.94 -46.22 20.95
N THR A 147 2.72 -46.49 21.40
CA THR A 147 1.51 -46.46 20.56
C THR A 147 1.01 -45.03 20.33
N GLU A 148 0.19 -44.84 19.29
CA GLU A 148 -0.46 -43.53 19.02
C GLU A 148 -1.32 -43.07 20.20
N ASP A 149 -2.12 -43.97 20.79
CA ASP A 149 -2.92 -43.67 21.98
C ASP A 149 -2.08 -43.13 23.16
N TYR A 150 -0.85 -43.64 23.30
CA TYR A 150 0.07 -43.19 24.35
C TYR A 150 0.62 -41.80 24.05
N LEU A 151 0.88 -41.48 22.78
CA LEU A 151 1.30 -40.15 22.36
C LEU A 151 0.18 -39.12 22.53
N GLU A 152 -1.06 -39.47 22.17
CA GLU A 152 -2.23 -38.61 22.41
C GLU A 152 -2.41 -38.35 23.91
N CYS A 153 -2.21 -39.38 24.74
CA CYS A 153 -2.22 -39.25 26.19
C CYS A 153 -1.16 -38.25 26.67
N ILE A 154 0.09 -38.35 26.20
CA ILE A 154 1.16 -37.40 26.54
C ILE A 154 0.79 -35.98 26.12
N GLY A 155 0.23 -35.80 24.93
CA GLY A 155 -0.23 -34.50 24.44
C GLY A 155 -1.17 -33.80 25.41
N LYS A 156 -2.08 -34.55 26.06
CA LYS A 156 -3.02 -34.02 27.07
C LYS A 156 -2.33 -33.47 28.32
N TYR A 157 -1.14 -33.96 28.66
CA TYR A 157 -0.37 -33.51 29.82
C TYR A 157 0.69 -32.44 29.49
N MET A 158 0.81 -32.03 28.23
CA MET A 158 1.84 -31.10 27.78
C MET A 158 1.83 -29.76 28.54
N GLU A 159 0.66 -29.20 28.81
CA GLU A 159 0.53 -27.93 29.54
C GLU A 159 0.93 -28.03 31.02
N GLN A 160 0.66 -29.18 31.64
CA GLN A 160 0.95 -29.41 33.06
C GLN A 160 2.44 -29.73 33.27
N LEU A 161 3.01 -30.59 32.42
CA LEU A 161 4.39 -31.05 32.54
C LEU A 161 5.41 -30.06 31.99
N LYS A 162 5.00 -29.18 31.06
CA LYS A 162 5.86 -28.19 30.40
C LYS A 162 7.23 -28.77 30.00
N PRO A 163 7.28 -29.80 29.13
CA PRO A 163 8.54 -30.45 28.74
C PRO A 163 9.55 -29.49 28.10
N PHE A 164 9.06 -28.40 27.49
CA PHE A 164 9.87 -27.32 26.90
C PHE A 164 9.94 -26.06 27.79
N GLY A 165 9.55 -26.18 29.06
CA GLY A 165 9.43 -25.05 29.98
C GLY A 165 8.46 -23.99 29.46
N ASP A 166 8.84 -22.71 29.62
CA ASP A 166 8.04 -21.58 29.15
C ASP A 166 8.35 -21.15 27.70
N VAL A 167 9.24 -21.87 27.00
CA VAL A 167 9.66 -21.52 25.63
C VAL A 167 8.47 -21.50 24.65
N PRO A 168 7.57 -22.50 24.61
CA PRO A 168 6.42 -22.48 23.70
C PRO A 168 5.53 -21.25 23.88
N LYS A 169 5.24 -20.89 25.13
CA LYS A 169 4.40 -19.74 25.46
C LYS A 169 5.06 -18.41 25.07
N LYS A 170 6.36 -18.26 25.35
CA LYS A 170 7.13 -17.07 24.97
C LYS A 170 7.24 -16.92 23.45
N LEU A 171 7.61 -18.01 22.75
CA LEU A 171 7.71 -18.03 21.30
C LEU A 171 6.37 -17.67 20.67
N LYS A 172 5.27 -18.30 21.12
CA LYS A 172 3.93 -17.98 20.64
C LYS A 172 3.59 -16.50 20.78
N SER A 173 3.78 -15.92 21.96
CA SER A 173 3.48 -14.49 22.15
C SER A 173 4.34 -13.58 21.27
N GLN A 174 5.63 -13.87 21.11
CA GLN A 174 6.55 -13.01 20.36
C GLN A 174 6.34 -13.14 18.85
N VAL A 175 6.25 -14.37 18.34
CA VAL A 175 6.03 -14.67 16.92
C VAL A 175 4.68 -14.13 16.46
N THR A 176 3.59 -14.39 17.20
CA THR A 176 2.27 -13.89 16.83
C THR A 176 2.25 -12.37 16.70
N ARG A 177 2.81 -11.64 17.68
CA ARG A 177 2.88 -10.17 17.64
C ARG A 177 3.72 -9.67 16.47
N ALA A 178 4.91 -10.24 16.27
CA ALA A 178 5.83 -9.81 15.23
C ALA A 178 5.24 -10.05 13.82
N PHE A 179 4.65 -11.21 13.58
CA PHE A 179 4.08 -11.55 12.27
C PHE A 179 2.82 -10.76 11.96
N ILE A 180 1.93 -10.53 12.95
CA ILE A 180 0.77 -9.66 12.76
C ILE A 180 1.25 -8.25 12.41
N ALA A 181 2.19 -7.69 13.19
CA ALA A 181 2.71 -6.35 12.94
C ALA A 181 3.36 -6.22 11.54
N ALA A 182 4.24 -7.15 11.18
CA ALA A 182 4.91 -7.15 9.88
C ALA A 182 3.91 -7.28 8.71
N ARG A 183 2.99 -8.24 8.78
CA ARG A 183 1.95 -8.45 7.75
C ARG A 183 1.06 -7.23 7.62
N THR A 184 0.55 -6.69 8.73
CA THR A 184 -0.31 -5.50 8.72
C THR A 184 0.42 -4.28 8.18
N PHE A 185 1.70 -4.10 8.51
CA PHE A 185 2.49 -2.99 8.00
C PHE A 185 2.70 -3.05 6.48
N VAL A 186 3.12 -4.21 5.96
CA VAL A 186 3.33 -4.40 4.51
C VAL A 186 2.02 -4.29 3.74
N GLN A 187 0.93 -4.89 4.25
CA GLN A 187 -0.40 -4.72 3.67
C GLN A 187 -0.85 -3.27 3.70
N GLY A 188 -0.56 -2.54 4.79
CA GLY A 188 -0.78 -1.10 4.89
C GLY A 188 -0.12 -0.37 3.73
N LEU A 189 1.20 -0.55 3.54
CA LEU A 189 1.95 0.08 2.44
C LEU A 189 1.36 -0.23 1.05
N MET A 190 0.90 -1.46 0.82
CA MET A 190 0.22 -1.84 -0.41
C MET A 190 -1.11 -1.05 -0.60
N VAL A 191 -1.93 -0.95 0.45
CA VAL A 191 -3.17 -0.17 0.42
C VAL A 191 -2.87 1.32 0.20
N GLY A 192 -1.86 1.88 0.87
CA GLY A 192 -1.43 3.26 0.68
C GLY A 192 -1.03 3.56 -0.77
N ARG A 193 -0.27 2.65 -1.40
CA ARG A 193 0.05 2.72 -2.83
C ARG A 193 -1.21 2.71 -3.71
N GLU A 194 -2.14 1.79 -3.43
CA GLU A 194 -3.37 1.68 -4.22
C GLU A 194 -4.24 2.93 -4.12
N VAL A 195 -4.40 3.46 -2.90
CA VAL A 195 -5.14 4.71 -2.67
C VAL A 195 -4.47 5.86 -3.40
N ALA A 196 -3.15 6.03 -3.27
CA ALA A 196 -2.41 7.09 -3.96
C ALA A 196 -2.58 7.01 -5.49
N ASN A 197 -2.50 5.81 -6.07
CA ASN A 197 -2.73 5.58 -7.50
C ASN A 197 -4.17 5.85 -7.96
N ARG A 198 -5.16 5.59 -7.11
CA ARG A 198 -6.57 5.85 -7.43
C ARG A 198 -6.89 7.33 -7.35
N VAL A 199 -6.37 8.01 -6.32
CA VAL A 199 -6.57 9.45 -6.10
C VAL A 199 -5.94 10.28 -7.21
N SER A 200 -4.80 9.86 -7.77
CA SER A 200 -4.14 10.57 -8.88
C SER A 200 -4.89 10.48 -10.21
N LYS A 201 -5.80 9.50 -10.38
CA LYS A 201 -6.54 9.23 -11.63
C LYS A 201 -7.99 9.69 -11.60
N VAL A 202 -8.39 10.50 -10.63
CA VAL A 202 -9.78 10.96 -10.52
C VAL A 202 -10.10 11.97 -11.62
N THR A 203 -11.18 11.71 -12.36
CA THR A 203 -11.67 12.60 -13.41
C THR A 203 -12.27 13.87 -12.81
N MET A 204 -12.02 15.02 -13.46
CA MET A 204 -12.60 16.29 -13.04
C MET A 204 -14.12 16.31 -13.25
N SER A 205 -14.84 16.94 -12.32
CA SER A 205 -16.24 17.29 -12.55
C SER A 205 -16.38 18.36 -13.64
N SER A 206 -17.54 18.44 -14.29
CA SER A 206 -17.82 19.48 -15.29
C SER A 206 -17.62 20.89 -14.73
N ALA A 207 -18.04 21.14 -13.48
CA ALA A 207 -17.85 22.40 -12.79
C ALA A 207 -16.36 22.74 -12.58
N CYS A 208 -15.55 21.75 -12.24
CA CYS A 208 -14.10 21.92 -12.09
C CYS A 208 -13.44 22.20 -13.45
N ILE A 209 -13.85 21.51 -14.53
CA ILE A 209 -13.36 21.78 -15.89
C ILE A 209 -13.67 23.22 -16.27
N SER A 210 -14.92 23.67 -16.12
CA SER A 210 -15.29 25.06 -16.41
C SER A 210 -14.51 26.06 -15.56
N GLY A 211 -14.32 25.80 -14.26
CA GLY A 211 -13.54 26.66 -13.37
C GLY A 211 -12.07 26.76 -13.77
N PHE A 212 -11.45 25.64 -14.11
CA PHE A 212 -10.04 25.55 -14.51
C PHE A 212 -9.80 26.16 -15.90
N THR A 213 -10.68 25.89 -16.86
CA THR A 213 -10.69 26.55 -18.18
C THR A 213 -10.81 28.06 -18.03
N LYS A 214 -11.73 28.52 -17.16
CA LYS A 214 -11.93 29.95 -16.92
C LYS A 214 -10.69 30.62 -16.36
N MET A 215 -10.02 29.94 -15.44
CA MET A 215 -8.82 30.41 -14.79
C MET A 215 -7.60 30.46 -15.71
N LEU A 216 -7.39 29.44 -16.54
CA LEU A 216 -6.17 29.29 -17.33
C LEU A 216 -6.26 29.88 -18.74
N TYR A 217 -7.44 29.81 -19.38
CA TYR A 217 -7.55 30.00 -20.82
C TYR A 217 -8.46 31.14 -21.25
N CYS A 218 -9.41 31.59 -20.43
CA CYS A 218 -10.30 32.68 -20.87
C CYS A 218 -9.60 34.03 -21.09
N SER A 219 -8.43 34.27 -20.46
CA SER A 219 -7.62 35.46 -20.76
C SER A 219 -7.11 35.46 -22.21
N TYR A 220 -6.92 34.28 -22.82
CA TYR A 220 -6.46 34.13 -24.20
C TYR A 220 -7.54 34.57 -25.17
N CYS A 221 -8.80 34.25 -24.86
CA CYS A 221 -9.97 34.70 -25.61
C CYS A 221 -10.21 36.21 -25.51
N GLN A 222 -9.58 36.88 -24.54
CA GLN A 222 -9.56 38.34 -24.40
C GLN A 222 -8.28 38.97 -25.00
N GLY A 223 -7.45 38.19 -25.70
CA GLY A 223 -6.16 38.67 -26.24
C GLY A 223 -5.06 38.87 -25.19
N LEU A 224 -5.27 38.44 -23.94
CA LEU A 224 -4.35 38.61 -22.81
C LEU A 224 -3.53 37.34 -22.55
N PHE A 225 -2.55 37.07 -23.42
CA PHE A 225 -1.80 35.80 -23.41
C PHE A 225 -0.73 35.65 -22.31
N THR A 226 -0.33 36.74 -21.66
CA THR A 226 0.72 36.76 -20.63
C THR A 226 0.16 36.87 -19.22
N LEU A 227 -1.16 37.09 -19.09
CA LEU A 227 -1.81 37.28 -17.81
C LEU A 227 -1.90 35.95 -17.07
N LYS A 228 -1.35 35.90 -15.86
CA LYS A 228 -1.45 34.76 -14.95
C LYS A 228 -2.65 34.92 -14.01
N PRO A 229 -3.30 33.82 -13.59
CA PRO A 229 -4.38 33.89 -12.60
C PRO A 229 -3.84 34.38 -11.25
N CYS A 230 -4.66 35.15 -10.54
CA CYS A 230 -4.37 35.59 -9.18
C CYS A 230 -4.23 34.38 -8.25
N ASN A 231 -3.34 34.45 -7.25
CA ASN A 231 -3.09 33.34 -6.32
C ASN A 231 -4.39 32.87 -5.61
N ASN A 232 -5.14 33.79 -5.00
CA ASN A 232 -6.41 33.44 -4.34
C ASN A 232 -7.45 32.86 -5.29
N TYR A 233 -7.47 33.33 -6.55
CA TYR A 233 -8.38 32.76 -7.55
C TYR A 233 -7.98 31.32 -7.87
N CYS A 234 -6.68 31.06 -8.05
CA CYS A 234 -6.15 29.72 -8.24
C CYS A 234 -6.48 28.78 -7.09
N LEU A 235 -6.21 29.20 -5.85
CA LEU A 235 -6.50 28.40 -4.67
C LEU A 235 -7.98 28.06 -4.54
N ASN A 236 -8.88 29.00 -4.85
CA ASN A 236 -10.32 28.74 -4.77
C ASN A 236 -10.80 27.75 -5.83
N VAL A 237 -10.29 27.85 -7.07
CA VAL A 237 -10.60 26.87 -8.13
C VAL A 237 -10.05 25.50 -7.76
N MET A 238 -8.79 25.42 -7.31
CA MET A 238 -8.17 24.17 -6.90
C MET A 238 -8.90 23.51 -5.72
N LYS A 239 -9.32 24.27 -4.71
CA LYS A 239 -10.12 23.75 -3.59
C LYS A 239 -11.45 23.16 -4.05
N GLY A 240 -12.13 23.82 -4.99
CA GLY A 240 -13.38 23.29 -5.56
C GLY A 240 -13.15 22.01 -6.36
N CYS A 241 -12.04 21.94 -7.10
CA CYS A 241 -11.65 20.76 -7.88
C CYS A 241 -11.23 19.56 -7.03
N LEU A 242 -10.57 19.82 -5.89
CA LEU A 242 -10.00 18.79 -5.01
C LEU A 242 -10.87 18.49 -3.78
N ALA A 243 -12.14 18.92 -3.77
CA ALA A 243 -13.02 18.73 -2.62
C ALA A 243 -13.14 17.24 -2.22
N ASN A 244 -13.36 16.35 -3.20
CA ASN A 244 -13.48 14.90 -2.95
C ASN A 244 -12.17 14.28 -2.40
N GLN A 245 -11.02 14.80 -2.85
CA GLN A 245 -9.71 14.36 -2.36
C GLN A 245 -9.45 14.88 -0.95
N ALA A 246 -9.89 16.11 -0.64
CA ALA A 246 -9.79 16.70 0.70
C ALA A 246 -10.61 15.91 1.73
N ASP A 247 -11.72 15.29 1.34
CA ASP A 247 -12.52 14.44 2.23
C ASP A 247 -11.74 13.20 2.73
N LEU A 248 -10.68 12.79 2.03
CA LEU A 248 -9.81 11.68 2.45
C LEU A 248 -8.80 12.07 3.53
N ASP A 249 -8.50 13.36 3.71
CA ASP A 249 -7.43 13.85 4.58
C ASP A 249 -7.54 13.36 6.05
N PRO A 250 -8.72 13.35 6.70
CA PRO A 250 -8.83 12.87 8.07
C PRO A 250 -8.51 11.38 8.22
N GLU A 251 -8.95 10.54 7.28
CA GLU A 251 -8.69 9.10 7.31
C GLU A 251 -7.26 8.78 6.88
N TRP A 252 -6.74 9.52 5.90
CA TRP A 252 -5.35 9.42 5.48
C TRP A 252 -4.38 9.75 6.62
N SER A 253 -4.64 10.85 7.34
CA SER A 253 -3.84 11.25 8.50
C SER A 253 -3.84 10.18 9.60
N LYS A 254 -4.99 9.57 9.88
CA LYS A 254 -5.10 8.44 10.82
C LYS A 254 -4.33 7.22 10.32
N TYR A 255 -4.43 6.90 9.04
CA TYR A 255 -3.74 5.79 8.40
C TYR A 255 -2.21 5.94 8.47
N ILE A 256 -1.68 7.11 8.10
CA ILE A 256 -0.24 7.41 8.21
C ILE A 256 0.22 7.36 9.67
N GLY A 257 -0.55 7.97 10.58
CA GLY A 257 -0.27 7.92 12.01
C GLY A 257 -0.12 6.48 12.50
N LYS A 258 -1.14 5.63 12.29
CA LYS A 258 -1.09 4.22 12.70
C LYS A 258 0.08 3.47 12.06
N SER A 259 0.35 3.70 10.77
CA SER A 259 1.44 3.03 10.05
C SER A 259 2.83 3.36 10.64
N LEU A 260 3.03 4.59 11.15
CA LEU A 260 4.26 4.98 11.85
C LEU A 260 4.45 4.32 13.23
N PHE A 261 3.37 3.88 13.87
CA PHE A 261 3.41 3.33 15.23
C PHE A 261 3.43 1.79 15.29
N ILE A 262 3.14 1.09 14.19
CA ILE A 262 3.28 -0.39 14.13
C ILE A 262 4.71 -0.87 14.47
N PRO A 263 5.81 -0.19 14.06
CA PRO A 263 7.16 -0.58 14.47
C PRO A 263 7.50 -0.31 15.95
N GLN A 264 6.64 0.39 16.71
CA GLN A 264 6.94 0.91 18.05
C GLN A 264 6.17 0.22 19.18
N THR A 265 5.29 -0.73 18.88
CA THR A 265 4.57 -1.48 19.92
C THR A 265 5.52 -2.47 20.62
N LYS A 266 6.17 -1.99 21.68
CA LYS A 266 6.84 -2.77 22.72
C LYS A 266 5.86 -3.68 23.46
#